data_AF-A0A7Y0CX09-F1
#
_entry.id   AF-A0A7Y0CX09-F1
#
_cell.length_a   1.000
_cell.length_b   1.000
_cell.length_c   1.000
_cell.angle_alpha   90.00
_cell.angle_beta   90.00
_cell.angle_gamma   90.00
#
_symmetry.space_group_name_H-M   'P 1'
#
loop_
_entity.id
_entity.type
_entity.pdbx_description
1 polymer ?
#
loop_
_entity_poly.entity_id
_entity_poly.type
_entity_poly.pdbx_seq_one_letter_code
_entity_poly.pdbx_strand_id
1 'polypeptide(L)'
;MIAGFIMIIAGGFTWALVTSQLKDEHITVAAVTPEEPGRYAGKEVAGPFTAYAQAAAIQYHALAGANDRTYAQIGEDLRALKDKLKAAGASDTDIADNAEVKALTATRTSTMNGTFLRTSLFASVISYGVAALVMGLGVIFILLGYALMKVPNTMVTVPESAPAKE
;
A
#
# COMPACT_ATOMS: atom_id res chain seq x y z
N MET A 1 -11.94 -25.72 11.91
CA MET A 1 -11.38 -25.09 13.12
C MET A 1 -9.86 -24.96 13.06
N ILE A 2 -9.08 -26.05 12.99
CA ILE A 2 -7.59 -25.99 12.98
C ILE A 2 -7.04 -25.08 11.86
N ALA A 3 -7.50 -25.26 10.62
CA ALA A 3 -7.09 -24.41 9.50
C ALA A 3 -7.37 -22.92 9.75
N GLY A 4 -8.50 -22.59 10.37
CA GLY A 4 -8.86 -21.20 10.68
C GLY A 4 -7.93 -20.56 11.72
N PHE A 5 -7.53 -21.31 12.75
CA PHE A 5 -6.53 -20.84 13.71
C PHE A 5 -5.17 -20.61 13.06
N ILE A 6 -4.73 -21.52 12.19
CA ILE A 6 -3.48 -21.36 11.44
C ILE A 6 -3.51 -20.08 10.60
N MET A 7 -4.62 -19.80 9.91
CA MET A 7 -4.78 -18.58 9.11
C MET A 7 -4.73 -17.32 9.95
N ILE A 8 -5.38 -17.30 11.13
CA ILE A 8 -5.33 -16.14 12.03
C ILE A 8 -3.91 -15.87 12.50
N ILE A 9 -3.18 -16.91 12.92
CA ILE A 9 -1.79 -16.80 13.37
C ILE A 9 -0.91 -16.31 12.22
N ALA A 10 -1.05 -16.88 11.03
CA ALA A 10 -0.27 -16.49 9.86
C ALA A 10 -0.53 -15.02 9.48
N GLY A 11 -1.80 -14.60 9.41
CA GLY A 11 -2.16 -13.22 9.11
C GLY A 11 -1.67 -12.23 10.19
N GLY A 12 -1.79 -12.59 11.47
CA GLY A 12 -1.26 -11.80 12.58
C GLY A 12 0.26 -11.66 12.54
N PHE A 13 0.96 -12.74 12.19
CA PHE A 13 2.41 -12.73 12.00
C PHE A 13 2.83 -11.83 10.85
N THR A 14 2.17 -11.93 9.68
CA THR A 14 2.42 -11.02 8.55
C THR A 14 2.16 -9.57 8.93
N TRP A 15 1.07 -9.27 9.64
CA TRP A 15 0.76 -7.92 10.12
C TRP A 15 1.88 -7.37 11.01
N ALA A 16 2.36 -8.18 11.96
CA ALA A 16 3.43 -7.80 12.88
C ALA A 16 4.75 -7.53 12.13
N LEU A 17 5.10 -8.35 11.15
CA LEU A 17 6.31 -8.14 10.33
C LEU A 17 6.26 -6.83 9.56
N VAL A 18 5.14 -6.52 8.88
CA VAL A 18 4.98 -5.25 8.16
C VAL A 18 5.02 -4.07 9.13
N THR A 19 4.46 -4.23 10.33
CA THR A 19 4.49 -3.20 11.38
C THR A 19 5.91 -2.92 11.85
N SER A 20 6.73 -3.97 12.05
CA SER A 20 8.14 -3.81 12.44
C SER A 20 8.91 -3.07 11.35
N GLN A 21 8.78 -3.51 10.10
CA GLN A 21 9.47 -2.88 8.96
C GLN A 21 9.13 -1.39 8.83
N LEU A 22 7.86 -1.02 9.00
CA LEU A 22 7.47 0.39 8.92
C LEU A 22 8.02 1.23 10.08
N LYS A 23 8.10 0.67 11.30
CA LYS A 23 8.67 1.36 12.46
C LYS A 23 10.18 1.56 12.32
N ASP A 24 10.88 0.56 11.79
CA ASP A 24 12.34 0.61 11.62
C ASP A 24 12.77 1.73 10.64
N GLU A 25 11.87 2.13 9.74
CA GLU A 25 12.11 3.24 8.79
C GLU A 25 11.97 4.64 9.43
N HIS A 26 11.47 4.75 10.67
CA HIS A 26 11.32 6.01 11.42
C HIS A 26 10.68 7.17 10.62
N ILE A 27 9.73 6.83 9.75
CA ILE A 27 9.02 7.81 8.94
C ILE A 27 7.90 8.43 9.78
N THR A 28 7.82 9.76 9.80
CA THR A 28 6.68 10.48 10.38
C THR A 28 5.77 11.01 9.28
N VAL A 29 4.46 11.03 9.56
CA VAL A 29 3.48 11.56 8.62
C VAL A 29 3.69 13.07 8.48
N ALA A 30 4.00 13.52 7.28
CA ALA A 30 4.13 14.93 6.94
C ALA A 30 2.78 15.64 7.02
N ALA A 31 2.79 16.88 7.48
CA ALA A 31 1.62 17.74 7.41
C ALA A 31 1.29 18.06 5.94
N VAL A 32 0.00 18.03 5.57
CA VAL A 32 -0.44 18.42 4.21
C VAL A 32 -0.27 19.93 4.04
N THR A 33 -0.87 20.72 4.94
CA THR A 33 -0.62 22.16 5.08
C THR A 33 -0.42 22.55 6.54
N PRO A 34 0.15 23.72 6.85
CA PRO A 34 0.24 24.21 8.24
C PRO A 34 -1.13 24.39 8.90
N GLU A 35 -2.15 24.80 8.14
CA GLU A 35 -3.50 25.09 8.62
C GLU A 35 -4.34 23.81 8.75
N GLU A 36 -4.10 22.84 7.87
CA GLU A 36 -4.78 21.55 7.83
C GLU A 36 -3.74 20.41 7.73
N PRO A 37 -3.01 20.12 8.83
CA PRO A 37 -1.92 19.15 8.79
C PRO A 37 -2.40 17.73 8.50
N GLY A 38 -3.66 17.42 8.80
CA GLY A 38 -4.26 16.10 8.64
C GLY A 38 -4.22 15.28 9.93
N ARG A 39 -5.18 14.36 10.08
CA ARG A 39 -5.45 13.61 11.33
C ARG A 39 -4.25 12.82 11.89
N TYR A 40 -3.32 12.43 11.03
CA TYR A 40 -2.18 11.59 11.39
C TYR A 40 -0.83 12.32 11.34
N ALA A 41 -0.81 13.62 11.03
CA ALA A 41 0.43 14.38 10.96
C ALA A 41 1.25 14.30 12.25
N GLY A 42 2.56 14.17 12.10
CA GLY A 42 3.50 13.98 13.21
C GLY A 42 3.48 12.61 13.86
N LYS A 43 2.54 11.71 13.50
CA LYS A 43 2.55 10.32 13.98
C LYS A 43 3.51 9.48 13.17
N GLU A 44 4.07 8.47 13.81
CA GLU A 44 4.93 7.49 13.15
C GLU A 44 4.12 6.63 12.17
N VAL A 45 4.71 6.35 11.02
CA VAL A 45 4.16 5.45 10.02
C VAL A 45 4.36 4.02 10.52
N ALA A 46 3.38 3.50 11.25
CA ALA A 46 3.47 2.16 11.88
C ALA A 46 2.23 1.30 11.61
N GLY A 47 1.41 1.67 10.64
CA GLY A 47 0.17 0.97 10.34
C GLY A 47 -0.47 1.46 9.05
N PRO A 48 -1.57 0.82 8.62
CA PRO A 48 -2.17 1.07 7.30
C PRO A 48 -2.67 2.51 7.15
N PHE A 49 -3.32 3.09 8.16
CA PHE A 49 -3.86 4.44 8.08
C PHE A 49 -2.78 5.52 8.08
N THR A 50 -1.72 5.34 8.88
CA THR A 50 -0.58 6.28 8.91
C THR A 50 0.26 6.17 7.64
N ALA A 51 0.45 4.96 7.09
CA ALA A 51 1.12 4.75 5.82
C ALA A 51 0.34 5.40 4.65
N TYR A 52 -0.98 5.22 4.63
CA TYR A 52 -1.85 5.89 3.66
C TYR A 52 -1.79 7.43 3.80
N ALA A 53 -1.86 7.95 5.03
CA ALA A 53 -1.79 9.38 5.28
C ALA A 53 -0.45 9.98 4.81
N GLN A 54 0.67 9.29 5.06
CA GLN A 54 1.97 9.72 4.55
C GLN A 54 2.04 9.66 3.02
N ALA A 55 1.52 8.60 2.41
CA ALA A 55 1.44 8.48 0.95
C ALA A 55 0.64 9.63 0.32
N ALA A 56 -0.46 10.05 0.97
CA ALA A 56 -1.28 11.18 0.53
C ALA A 56 -0.55 12.53 0.72
N ALA A 57 0.14 12.73 1.85
CA ALA A 57 0.92 13.94 2.08
C ALA A 57 2.07 14.09 1.06
N ILE A 58 2.78 12.99 0.75
CA ILE A 58 3.81 12.97 -0.31
C ILE A 58 3.20 13.37 -1.65
N GLN A 59 2.04 12.83 -2.01
CA GLN A 59 1.38 13.16 -3.28
C GLN A 59 1.06 14.66 -3.35
N TYR A 60 0.56 15.24 -2.27
CA TYR A 60 0.24 16.66 -2.20
C TYR A 60 1.50 17.52 -2.42
N HIS A 61 2.57 17.28 -1.67
CA HIS A 61 3.82 18.04 -1.80
C HIS A 61 4.51 17.82 -3.15
N ALA A 62 4.42 16.61 -3.71
CA ALA A 62 4.97 16.31 -5.03
C ALA A 62 4.24 17.05 -6.15
N LEU A 63 2.90 17.21 -6.06
CA LEU A 63 2.12 18.00 -7.02
C LEU A 63 2.34 19.49 -6.83
N ALA A 64 2.34 19.98 -5.58
CA ALA A 64 2.59 21.38 -5.28
C ALA A 64 3.98 21.82 -5.80
N GLY A 65 5.02 21.00 -5.58
CA GLY A 65 6.36 21.24 -6.12
C GLY A 65 6.47 21.09 -7.64
N ALA A 66 5.51 20.39 -8.27
CA ALA A 66 5.46 20.17 -9.71
C ALA A 66 4.50 21.11 -10.46
N ASN A 67 3.95 22.14 -9.81
CA ASN A 67 2.90 22.99 -10.37
C ASN A 67 1.71 22.18 -10.93
N ASP A 68 1.26 21.18 -10.16
CA ASP A 68 0.17 20.25 -10.49
C ASP A 68 0.42 19.40 -11.74
N ARG A 69 1.67 19.33 -12.21
CA ARG A 69 2.05 18.51 -13.37
C ARG A 69 2.40 17.10 -12.92
N THR A 70 1.92 16.11 -13.68
CA THR A 70 2.34 14.72 -13.53
C THR A 70 3.75 14.50 -14.06
N TYR A 71 4.40 13.41 -13.64
CA TYR A 71 5.73 13.03 -14.12
C TYR A 71 5.83 12.97 -15.67
N ALA A 72 4.77 12.50 -16.34
CA ALA A 72 4.71 12.44 -17.79
C ALA A 72 4.65 13.86 -18.41
N GLN A 73 3.79 14.72 -17.88
CA GLN A 73 3.63 16.10 -18.35
C GLN A 73 4.91 16.93 -18.15
N ILE A 74 5.62 16.76 -17.03
CA ILE A 74 6.92 17.42 -16.82
C ILE A 74 7.93 16.97 -17.89
N GLY A 75 7.89 15.69 -18.28
CA GLY A 75 8.72 15.17 -19.37
C GLY A 75 8.40 15.80 -20.72
N GLU A 76 7.13 16.01 -21.02
CA GLU A 76 6.65 16.70 -22.22
C GLU A 76 7.08 18.17 -22.22
N ASP A 77 6.92 18.88 -21.09
CA ASP A 77 7.34 20.28 -20.94
C ASP A 77 8.86 20.44 -21.12
N LEU A 78 9.63 19.53 -20.52
CA LEU A 78 11.08 19.53 -20.62
C LEU A 78 11.52 19.31 -22.08
N ARG A 79 10.85 18.43 -22.81
CA ARG A 79 11.11 18.19 -24.22
C ARG A 79 10.74 19.41 -25.06
N ALA A 80 9.56 19.97 -24.86
CA ALA A 80 9.10 21.17 -25.57
C ALA A 80 10.01 22.38 -25.32
N LEU A 81 10.51 22.55 -24.09
CA LEU A 81 11.47 23.61 -23.74
C LEU A 81 12.80 23.42 -24.46
N LYS A 82 13.34 22.20 -24.47
CA LYS A 82 14.57 21.87 -25.22
C LYS A 82 14.40 22.11 -26.72
N ASP A 83 13.26 21.72 -27.29
CA ASP A 83 12.97 21.92 -28.71
C ASP A 83 12.88 23.41 -29.06
N LYS A 84 12.27 24.24 -28.20
CA LYS A 84 12.24 25.70 -28.35
C LYS A 84 13.63 26.33 -28.28
N LEU A 85 14.46 25.91 -27.33
CA LEU A 85 15.83 26.42 -27.20
C LEU A 85 16.69 26.03 -28.41
N LYS A 86 16.54 24.80 -28.93
CA LYS A 86 17.18 24.39 -30.20
C LYS A 86 16.73 25.23 -31.38
N ALA A 87 15.42 25.47 -31.49
CA ALA A 87 14.87 26.34 -32.54
C ALA A 87 15.36 27.80 -32.43
N ALA A 88 15.65 28.27 -31.21
CA ALA A 88 16.26 29.56 -30.95
C ALA A 88 17.79 29.60 -31.21
N GLY A 89 18.40 28.50 -31.64
CA GLY A 89 19.83 28.41 -31.97
C GLY A 89 20.76 28.16 -30.78
N ALA A 90 20.22 27.75 -29.62
CA ALA A 90 21.05 27.39 -28.47
C ALA A 90 21.82 26.09 -28.73
N SER A 91 23.08 26.02 -28.28
CA SER A 91 23.88 24.79 -28.35
C SER A 91 23.38 23.75 -27.33
N ASP A 92 23.72 22.47 -27.54
CA ASP A 92 23.33 21.40 -26.60
C ASP A 92 23.88 21.64 -25.17
N THR A 93 25.02 22.32 -25.06
CA THR A 93 25.60 22.77 -23.78
C THR A 93 24.80 23.90 -23.14
N ASP A 94 24.36 24.90 -23.90
CA ASP A 94 23.55 26.02 -23.37
C ASP A 94 22.17 25.54 -22.92
N ILE A 95 21.61 24.54 -23.60
CA ILE A 95 20.34 23.91 -23.22
C ILE A 95 20.51 23.11 -21.93
N ALA A 96 21.61 22.38 -21.78
CA ALA A 96 21.90 21.66 -20.55
C ALA A 96 22.12 22.61 -19.37
N ASP A 97 22.70 23.79 -19.63
CA ASP A 97 22.99 24.78 -18.61
C ASP A 97 21.86 25.74 -18.28
N ASN A 98 20.82 25.79 -19.12
CA ASN A 98 19.64 26.61 -18.92
C ASN A 98 18.97 26.33 -17.55
N ALA A 99 18.73 27.41 -16.81
CA ALA A 99 18.17 27.35 -15.45
C ALA A 99 16.79 26.68 -15.40
N GLU A 100 15.93 26.91 -16.40
CA GLU A 100 14.59 26.31 -16.48
C GLU A 100 14.66 24.82 -16.80
N VAL A 101 15.57 24.40 -17.70
CA VAL A 101 15.81 22.99 -18.02
C VAL A 101 16.32 22.24 -16.78
N LYS A 102 17.25 22.84 -16.03
CA LYS A 102 17.75 22.29 -14.75
C LYS A 102 16.64 22.20 -13.71
N ALA A 103 15.82 23.24 -13.56
CA ALA A 103 14.71 23.28 -12.61
C ALA A 103 13.64 22.22 -12.92
N LEU A 104 13.21 22.09 -14.18
CA LEU A 104 12.26 21.05 -14.59
C LEU A 104 12.83 19.65 -14.44
N THR A 105 14.12 19.46 -14.74
CA THR A 105 14.78 18.17 -14.54
C THR A 105 14.85 17.80 -13.06
N ALA A 106 15.20 18.75 -12.18
CA ALA A 106 15.19 18.55 -10.73
C ALA A 106 13.79 18.24 -10.20
N THR A 107 12.78 18.98 -10.66
CA THR A 107 11.37 18.76 -10.33
C THR A 107 10.93 17.34 -10.75
N ARG A 108 11.26 16.93 -11.98
CA ARG A 108 10.97 15.60 -12.51
C ARG A 108 11.58 14.49 -11.66
N THR A 109 12.83 14.65 -11.21
CA THR A 109 13.50 13.69 -10.30
C THR A 109 12.82 13.64 -8.94
N SER A 110 12.43 14.80 -8.38
CA SER A 110 11.71 14.84 -7.11
C SER A 110 10.33 14.19 -7.19
N THR A 111 9.56 14.45 -8.26
CA THR A 111 8.26 13.81 -8.54
C THR A 111 8.41 12.29 -8.73
N MET A 112 9.49 11.85 -9.38
CA MET A 112 9.81 10.43 -9.51
C MET A 112 10.04 9.80 -8.14
N ASN A 113 10.90 10.39 -7.31
CA ASN A 113 11.18 9.89 -5.97
C ASN A 113 9.90 9.84 -5.12
N GLY A 114 9.08 10.90 -5.13
CA GLY A 114 7.80 10.92 -4.44
C GLY A 114 6.87 9.78 -4.87
N THR A 115 6.82 9.48 -6.17
CA THR A 115 6.01 8.36 -6.69
C THR A 115 6.53 7.01 -6.19
N PHE A 116 7.85 6.82 -6.10
CA PHE A 116 8.44 5.60 -5.55
C PHE A 116 8.09 5.41 -4.07
N LEU A 117 8.31 6.42 -3.23
CA LEU A 117 7.96 6.34 -1.80
C LEU A 117 6.46 6.09 -1.60
N ARG A 118 5.62 6.76 -2.38
CA ARG A 118 4.17 6.54 -2.32
C ARG A 118 3.80 5.11 -2.70
N THR A 119 4.45 4.55 -3.71
CA THR A 119 4.19 3.18 -4.18
C THR A 119 4.63 2.15 -3.15
N SER A 120 5.79 2.32 -2.52
CA SER A 120 6.22 1.42 -1.44
C SER A 120 5.29 1.50 -0.22
N LEU A 121 4.83 2.71 0.14
CA LEU A 121 3.84 2.89 1.19
C LEU A 121 2.51 2.22 0.85
N PHE A 122 2.00 2.35 -0.39
CA PHE A 122 0.77 1.67 -0.80
C PHE A 122 0.93 0.15 -0.85
N ALA A 123 2.10 -0.36 -1.26
CA ALA A 123 2.38 -1.79 -1.17
C ALA A 123 2.23 -2.28 0.29
N SER A 124 2.75 -1.52 1.27
CA SER A 124 2.56 -1.85 2.69
C SER A 124 1.08 -1.81 3.13
N VAL A 125 0.30 -0.83 2.67
CA VAL A 125 -1.14 -0.72 2.96
C VAL A 125 -1.90 -1.92 2.40
N ILE A 126 -1.56 -2.35 1.18
CA ILE A 126 -2.13 -3.55 0.56
C ILE A 126 -1.74 -4.80 1.34
N SER A 127 -0.50 -4.92 1.81
CA SER A 127 -0.06 -6.04 2.65
C SER A 127 -0.86 -6.16 3.95
N TYR A 128 -1.18 -5.04 4.61
CA TYR A 128 -2.11 -5.03 5.76
C TYR A 128 -3.52 -5.50 5.37
N GLY A 129 -4.04 -5.03 4.23
CA GLY A 129 -5.34 -5.46 3.72
C GLY A 129 -5.41 -6.97 3.46
N VAL A 130 -4.37 -7.54 2.85
CA VAL A 130 -4.27 -8.99 2.61
C VAL A 130 -4.15 -9.76 3.94
N ALA A 131 -3.35 -9.28 4.89
CA ALA A 131 -3.25 -9.91 6.21
C ALA A 131 -4.60 -9.91 6.96
N ALA A 132 -5.34 -8.81 6.91
CA ALA A 132 -6.70 -8.74 7.46
C ALA A 132 -7.67 -9.71 6.79
N LEU A 133 -7.62 -9.83 5.46
CA LEU A 133 -8.45 -10.78 4.71
C LEU A 133 -8.17 -12.23 5.16
N VAL A 134 -6.89 -12.60 5.28
CA VAL A 134 -6.48 -13.95 5.72
C VAL A 134 -6.98 -14.25 7.13
N MET A 135 -6.84 -13.30 8.06
CA MET A 135 -7.40 -13.44 9.41
C MET A 135 -8.93 -13.55 9.38
N GLY A 136 -9.62 -12.72 8.59
CA GLY A 136 -11.08 -12.73 8.46
C GLY A 136 -11.61 -14.05 7.90
N LEU A 137 -10.96 -14.61 6.87
CA LEU A 137 -11.25 -15.95 6.38
C LEU A 137 -11.00 -17.00 7.47
N GLY A 138 -9.91 -16.88 8.23
CA GLY A 138 -9.63 -17.77 9.36
C GLY A 138 -10.76 -17.81 10.39
N VAL A 139 -11.34 -16.67 10.72
CA VAL A 139 -12.52 -16.57 11.61
C VAL A 139 -13.72 -17.32 11.00
N ILE A 140 -14.00 -17.13 9.71
CA ILE A 140 -15.09 -17.83 9.01
C ILE A 140 -14.90 -19.36 9.06
N PHE A 141 -13.68 -19.86 8.85
CA PHE A 141 -13.36 -21.30 8.95
C PHE A 141 -13.48 -21.86 10.37
N ILE A 142 -13.27 -21.03 11.40
CA ILE A 142 -13.52 -21.42 12.80
C ILE A 142 -15.02 -21.55 13.03
N LEU A 143 -15.81 -20.53 12.63
CA LEU A 143 -17.26 -20.53 12.79
C LEU A 143 -17.93 -21.69 12.05
N LEU A 144 -17.54 -21.95 10.80
CA LEU A 144 -18.01 -23.09 10.02
C LEU A 144 -17.65 -24.43 10.67
N GLY A 145 -16.40 -24.58 11.13
CA GLY A 145 -15.98 -25.79 11.81
C GLY A 145 -16.75 -26.04 13.10
N TYR A 146 -17.03 -24.98 13.87
CA TYR A 146 -17.85 -25.05 15.08
C TYR A 146 -19.30 -25.42 14.76
N ALA A 147 -19.89 -24.84 13.71
CA ALA A 147 -21.25 -25.15 13.29
C ALA A 147 -21.41 -26.62 12.87
N LEU A 148 -20.47 -27.16 12.10
CA LEU A 148 -20.47 -28.57 11.68
C LEU A 148 -20.30 -29.53 12.87
N MET A 149 -19.48 -29.18 13.86
CA MET A 149 -19.33 -29.97 15.09
C MET A 149 -20.62 -30.03 15.92
N LYS A 150 -21.52 -29.06 15.77
CA LYS A 150 -22.79 -29.00 16.48
C LYS A 150 -23.92 -29.79 15.79
N VAL A 151 -23.68 -30.32 14.58
CA VAL A 151 -24.65 -31.16 13.87
C VAL A 151 -24.57 -32.60 14.44
N PRO A 152 -25.64 -33.14 15.03
CA PRO A 152 -25.64 -34.50 15.55
C PRO A 152 -25.46 -35.50 14.39
N ASN A 153 -24.46 -36.37 14.49
CA ASN A 153 -24.23 -37.42 13.53
C ASN A 153 -25.17 -38.58 13.83
N THR A 154 -26.32 -38.64 13.17
CA THR A 154 -27.22 -39.80 13.25
C THR A 154 -26.58 -40.94 12.46
N MET A 155 -25.63 -41.67 13.07
CA MET A 155 -25.18 -42.93 12.52
C MET A 155 -26.39 -43.85 12.42
N VAL A 156 -26.77 -44.18 11.18
CA VAL A 156 -27.81 -45.17 10.90
C VAL A 156 -27.36 -46.49 11.52
N THR A 157 -27.97 -46.86 12.64
CA THR A 157 -27.84 -48.19 13.22
C THR A 157 -28.47 -49.17 12.23
N VAL A 158 -27.66 -49.95 11.53
CA VAL A 158 -28.14 -51.12 10.79
C VAL A 158 -28.80 -52.04 11.81
N PRO A 159 -30.11 -52.34 11.71
CA PRO A 159 -30.74 -53.28 12.63
C PRO A 159 -30.04 -54.63 12.46
N GLU A 160 -29.50 -55.15 13.56
CA GLU A 160 -28.97 -56.50 13.63
C GLU A 160 -30.08 -57.47 13.20
N SER A 161 -29.87 -58.12 12.05
CA SER A 161 -30.78 -59.13 11.53
C SER A 161 -30.93 -60.23 12.57
N ALA A 162 -32.14 -60.35 13.12
CA ALA A 162 -32.49 -61.37 14.11
C ALA A 162 -32.06 -62.79 13.65
N PRO A 163 -31.59 -63.65 14.56
CA PRO A 163 -31.15 -65.00 14.19
C PRO A 163 -32.31 -65.79 13.58
N ALA A 164 -32.02 -66.45 12.45
CA ALA A 164 -32.92 -67.38 11.81
C ALA A 164 -33.31 -68.48 12.81
N LYS A 165 -34.61 -68.61 13.10
CA LYS A 165 -35.14 -69.79 13.79
C LYS A 165 -35.17 -70.95 12.80
N GLU A 166 -34.66 -72.09 13.29
CA GLU A 166 -34.54 -73.41 12.62
C GLU A 166 -35.80 -73.87 11.90
#